data_AF-A0A951XDM7-F1
#
_entry.id   AF-A0A951XDM7-F1
#
_cell.length_a   1.000
_cell.length_b   1.000
_cell.length_c   1.000
_cell.angle_alpha   90.00
_cell.angle_beta   90.00
_cell.angle_gamma   90.00
#
_symmetry.space_group_name_H-M   'P 1'
#
loop_
_entity.id
_entity.type
_entity.pdbx_description
1 polymer ?
#
loop_
_entity_poly.entity_id
_entity_poly.type
_entity_poly.pdbx_seq_one_letter_code
_entity_poly.pdbx_strand_id
1 'polypeptide(L)'
;EWTAIPTLTPTAKPAVSPIAGKVSVKSNFNEFCPQLPDGKELLTPVFRNAVETEGYKVVTNAIDIKSEGKYWQEIGDIDTKGHEEQSGIVKRVEELFNQIQESIEEAFSRGIKRLKIVTDHGWLLLPGGLPKTQLNLGLTETRWGRCALIKEGSKTDLLHLPWKWNPSVFIAYAPGISFFKANQEYAHGGISIHECLVPTLIIESSDNPSLPVQIKNVRWVNLKCTVQANMDVEGYSIDIRTKYNDEKTSVVLSTNKVLQGNTVTLMVDDGAESQGATIVLLDDSGRIMDRKPTTIGG
;
A
#
# COMPACT_ATOMS: atom_id res chain seq x y z
N GLU A 1 3.31 15.20 5.28
CA GLU A 1 2.11 15.88 5.80
C GLU A 1 1.86 15.43 7.24
N TRP A 2 1.00 16.10 7.98
CA TRP A 2 0.60 15.68 9.33
C TRP A 2 -0.72 14.90 9.26
N THR A 3 -0.78 13.75 9.91
CA THR A 3 -2.01 12.96 10.01
C THR A 3 -3.05 13.58 10.96
N ALA A 4 -4.28 13.07 10.92
CA ALA A 4 -5.32 13.34 11.91
C ALA A 4 -5.05 12.61 13.24
N ILE A 5 -5.52 13.22 14.32
CA ILE A 5 -5.39 12.67 15.68
C ILE A 5 -6.76 12.26 16.26
N PRO A 6 -6.83 11.12 16.98
CA PRO A 6 -5.73 10.19 17.24
C PRO A 6 -5.28 9.43 15.98
N THR A 7 -4.03 8.99 15.97
CA THR A 7 -3.38 8.28 14.83
C THR A 7 -3.88 6.84 14.69
N LEU A 8 -5.20 6.70 14.54
CA LEU A 8 -5.92 5.44 14.40
C LEU A 8 -6.53 5.37 13.01
N THR A 9 -6.50 4.21 12.37
CA THR A 9 -7.11 4.00 11.05
C THR A 9 -8.53 4.55 10.91
N PRO A 10 -9.48 4.33 11.87
CA PRO A 10 -10.84 4.89 11.74
C PRO A 10 -10.88 6.41 11.69
N THR A 11 -9.95 7.10 12.35
CA THR A 11 -9.86 8.57 12.35
C THR A 11 -9.02 9.10 11.19
N ALA A 12 -7.87 8.48 10.93
CA ALA A 12 -6.86 8.99 10.02
C ALA A 12 -7.14 8.66 8.55
N LYS A 13 -7.65 7.47 8.23
CA LYS A 13 -7.96 7.07 6.85
C LYS A 13 -8.95 8.02 6.17
N PRO A 14 -10.08 8.42 6.80
CA PRO A 14 -10.97 9.40 6.19
C PRO A 14 -10.33 10.78 5.98
N ALA A 15 -9.29 11.15 6.74
CA ALA A 15 -8.66 12.47 6.63
C ALA A 15 -7.72 12.58 5.42
N VAL A 16 -7.15 11.45 4.96
CA VAL A 16 -6.24 11.40 3.81
C VAL A 16 -6.91 10.91 2.53
N SER A 17 -8.18 10.51 2.59
CA SER A 17 -8.93 10.00 1.45
C SER A 17 -9.63 11.12 0.65
N PRO A 18 -10.14 10.81 -0.56
CA PRO A 18 -10.89 11.79 -1.36
C PRO A 18 -12.14 12.37 -0.69
N ILE A 19 -12.68 11.69 0.33
CA ILE A 19 -13.89 12.11 1.05
C ILE A 19 -13.61 12.99 2.27
N ALA A 20 -12.36 13.38 2.54
CA ALA A 20 -11.98 14.11 3.75
C ALA A 20 -12.82 15.37 4.00
N GLY A 21 -13.17 16.11 2.94
CA GLY A 21 -14.02 17.30 3.01
C GLY A 21 -15.53 17.03 3.21
N LYS A 22 -15.95 15.76 3.21
CA LYS A 22 -17.34 15.33 3.37
C LYS A 22 -17.63 14.76 4.75
N VAL A 23 -16.61 14.37 5.49
CA VAL A 23 -16.77 13.81 6.83
C VAL A 23 -17.28 14.89 7.80
N SER A 24 -18.22 14.51 8.67
CA SER A 24 -18.81 15.43 9.64
C SER A 24 -17.78 15.85 10.69
N VAL A 25 -17.66 17.16 10.91
CA VAL A 25 -16.87 17.77 12.00
C VAL A 25 -17.65 17.88 13.32
N LYS A 26 -18.84 17.27 13.36
CA LYS A 26 -19.70 17.13 14.55
C LYS A 26 -20.09 15.67 14.76
N SER A 27 -19.19 14.75 14.43
CA SER A 27 -19.44 13.32 14.56
C SER A 27 -19.72 12.97 16.03
N ASN A 28 -20.75 12.16 16.27
CA ASN A 28 -20.91 11.55 17.59
C ASN A 28 -19.75 10.59 17.83
N PHE A 29 -19.27 10.52 19.07
CA PHE A 29 -18.17 9.63 19.39
C PHE A 29 -18.66 8.17 19.45
N ASN A 30 -18.09 7.31 18.61
CA ASN A 30 -18.22 5.86 18.70
C ASN A 30 -16.92 5.22 18.20
N GLU A 31 -16.11 4.66 19.11
CA GLU A 31 -14.86 3.95 18.78
C GLU A 31 -13.96 4.67 17.75
N PHE A 32 -13.86 6.01 17.86
CA PHE A 32 -13.11 6.88 16.95
C PHE A 32 -13.52 6.81 15.46
N CYS A 33 -14.68 6.21 15.17
CA CYS A 33 -15.26 6.13 13.83
C CYS A 33 -16.11 7.39 13.56
N PRO A 34 -15.73 8.24 12.60
CA PRO A 34 -16.52 9.42 12.26
C PRO A 34 -17.75 9.09 11.42
N GLN A 35 -18.60 10.09 11.26
CA GLN A 35 -19.85 9.98 10.52
C GLN A 35 -19.85 10.87 9.28
N LEU A 36 -20.64 10.49 8.28
CA LEU A 36 -21.08 11.38 7.21
C LEU A 36 -22.14 12.37 7.74
N PRO A 37 -22.49 13.44 7.00
CA PRO A 37 -23.48 14.43 7.44
C PRO A 37 -24.89 13.85 7.62
N ASP A 38 -25.18 12.72 6.98
CA ASP A 38 -26.43 11.98 7.14
C ASP A 38 -26.44 11.05 8.39
N GLY A 39 -25.38 11.10 9.21
CA GLY A 39 -25.24 10.34 10.44
C GLY A 39 -24.71 8.92 10.26
N LYS A 40 -24.45 8.45 9.02
CA LYS A 40 -23.89 7.12 8.80
C LYS A 40 -22.44 7.06 9.24
N GLU A 41 -22.11 6.05 10.05
CA GLU A 41 -20.74 5.77 10.46
C GLU A 41 -19.89 5.30 9.28
N LEU A 42 -18.66 5.78 9.20
CA LEU A 42 -17.70 5.47 8.14
C LEU A 42 -17.04 4.10 8.33
N LEU A 43 -17.88 3.07 8.51
CA LEU A 43 -17.46 1.68 8.36
C LEU A 43 -17.08 1.39 6.90
N THR A 44 -16.33 0.31 6.67
CA THR A 44 -15.77 -0.03 5.34
C THR A 44 -16.76 0.08 4.17
N PRO A 45 -18.01 -0.44 4.25
CA PRO A 45 -18.96 -0.32 3.13
C PRO A 45 -19.38 1.13 2.86
N VAL A 46 -19.62 1.91 3.92
CA VAL A 46 -20.03 3.32 3.82
C VAL A 46 -18.89 4.18 3.27
N PHE A 47 -17.67 3.94 3.76
CA PHE A 47 -16.47 4.61 3.26
C PHE A 47 -16.25 4.35 1.77
N ARG A 48 -16.31 3.09 1.33
CA ARG A 48 -16.14 2.73 -0.09
C ARG A 48 -17.20 3.36 -0.97
N ASN A 49 -18.47 3.31 -0.56
CA ASN A 49 -19.56 3.96 -1.29
C ASN A 49 -19.38 5.49 -1.39
N ALA A 50 -18.94 6.14 -0.31
CA ALA A 50 -18.65 7.57 -0.33
C ALA A 50 -17.49 7.91 -1.27
N VAL A 51 -16.44 7.10 -1.29
CA VAL A 51 -15.32 7.24 -2.24
C VAL A 51 -15.79 7.08 -3.69
N GLU A 52 -16.67 6.11 -3.95
CA GLU A 52 -17.30 5.91 -5.27
C GLU A 52 -18.17 7.09 -5.69
N THR A 53 -18.90 7.68 -4.74
CA THR A 53 -19.71 8.89 -4.98
C THR A 53 -18.84 10.10 -5.40
N GLU A 54 -17.59 10.16 -4.94
CA GLU A 54 -16.60 11.17 -5.39
C GLU A 54 -15.92 10.82 -6.73
N GLY A 55 -16.41 9.78 -7.42
CA GLY A 55 -15.98 9.40 -8.76
C GLY A 55 -14.72 8.53 -8.81
N TYR A 56 -14.34 7.91 -7.68
CA TYR A 56 -13.25 6.94 -7.62
C TYR A 56 -13.78 5.51 -7.72
N LYS A 57 -13.16 4.66 -8.53
CA LYS A 57 -13.44 3.22 -8.53
C LYS A 57 -12.62 2.58 -7.42
N VAL A 58 -13.27 1.90 -6.47
CA VAL A 58 -12.57 1.16 -5.42
C VAL A 58 -12.10 -0.18 -6.01
N VAL A 59 -10.81 -0.45 -5.92
CA VAL A 59 -10.21 -1.71 -6.38
C VAL A 59 -9.45 -2.38 -5.25
N THR A 60 -9.45 -3.72 -5.24
CA THR A 60 -8.67 -4.51 -4.29
C THR A 60 -7.29 -4.83 -4.86
N ASN A 61 -7.22 -5.12 -6.17
CA ASN A 61 -5.98 -5.44 -6.85
C ASN A 61 -5.72 -4.45 -7.99
N ALA A 62 -4.46 -4.10 -8.20
CA ALA A 62 -4.06 -3.20 -9.29
C ALA A 62 -4.41 -3.77 -10.68
N ILE A 63 -4.53 -5.08 -10.81
CA ILE A 63 -4.94 -5.73 -12.07
C ILE A 63 -6.36 -5.36 -12.51
N ASP A 64 -7.21 -4.91 -11.58
CA ASP A 64 -8.59 -4.47 -11.86
C ASP A 64 -8.65 -3.03 -12.39
N ILE A 65 -7.51 -2.32 -12.39
CA ILE A 65 -7.37 -0.97 -12.94
C ILE A 65 -7.51 -1.03 -14.47
N LYS A 66 -8.21 -0.04 -15.02
CA LYS A 66 -8.31 0.18 -16.47
C LYS A 66 -7.68 1.53 -16.80
N SER A 67 -7.38 1.77 -18.08
CA SER A 67 -6.66 2.95 -18.55
C SER A 67 -7.33 4.30 -18.28
N GLU A 68 -8.62 4.32 -17.92
CA GLU A 68 -9.38 5.54 -17.69
C GLU A 68 -10.12 5.54 -16.34
N GLY A 69 -9.92 6.63 -15.60
CA GLY A 69 -10.67 6.95 -14.38
C GLY A 69 -9.78 7.29 -13.19
N LYS A 70 -10.43 7.56 -12.06
CA LYS A 70 -9.80 7.69 -10.75
C LYS A 70 -10.01 6.39 -9.99
N TYR A 71 -8.98 5.94 -9.30
CA TYR A 71 -9.00 4.66 -8.57
C TYR A 71 -8.58 4.89 -7.13
N TRP A 72 -9.23 4.18 -6.21
CA TRP A 72 -8.83 4.08 -4.81
C TRP A 72 -8.48 2.64 -4.51
N GLN A 73 -7.27 2.40 -4.04
CA GLN A 73 -6.77 1.09 -3.63
C GLN A 73 -6.18 1.20 -2.24
N GLU A 74 -6.55 0.26 -1.37
CA GLU A 74 -5.88 0.04 -0.09
C GLU A 74 -4.94 -1.14 -0.30
N ILE A 75 -3.64 -0.95 -0.05
CA ILE A 75 -2.61 -1.96 -0.29
C ILE A 75 -1.76 -2.19 0.95
N GLY A 76 -1.36 -3.44 1.10
CA GLY A 76 -0.57 -3.91 2.22
C GLY A 76 -1.44 -4.16 3.44
N ASP A 77 -0.92 -5.00 4.32
CA ASP A 77 -1.49 -5.30 5.62
C ASP A 77 -0.53 -4.90 6.73
N ILE A 78 0.27 -3.84 6.50
CA ILE A 78 1.35 -3.37 7.39
C ILE A 78 0.87 -3.18 8.83
N ASP A 79 -0.27 -2.50 9.03
CA ASP A 79 -0.81 -2.27 10.37
C ASP A 79 -1.26 -3.58 11.03
N THR A 80 -2.03 -4.40 10.30
CA THR A 80 -2.45 -5.74 10.76
C THR A 80 -1.24 -6.60 11.15
N LYS A 81 -0.21 -6.66 10.29
CA LYS A 81 1.03 -7.42 10.54
C LYS A 81 1.83 -6.84 11.69
N GLY A 82 1.82 -5.52 11.87
CA GLY A 82 2.42 -4.85 13.02
C GLY A 82 1.79 -5.32 14.33
N HIS A 83 0.45 -5.35 14.39
CA HIS A 83 -0.26 -5.85 15.57
C HIS A 83 -0.11 -7.37 15.77
N GLU A 84 -0.13 -8.16 14.69
CA GLU A 84 -0.01 -9.62 14.78
C GLU A 84 1.39 -10.09 15.16
N GLU A 85 2.42 -9.45 14.60
CA GLU A 85 3.80 -9.95 14.63
C GLU A 85 4.75 -9.08 15.45
N GLN A 86 4.32 -7.89 15.86
CA GLN A 86 5.09 -7.00 16.73
C GLN A 86 6.45 -6.68 16.07
N SER A 87 7.58 -6.83 16.79
CA SER A 87 8.92 -6.66 16.19
C SER A 87 9.23 -7.63 15.02
N GLY A 88 8.44 -8.70 14.86
CA GLY A 88 8.52 -9.63 13.74
C GLY A 88 8.28 -8.97 12.38
N ILE A 89 7.52 -7.87 12.30
CA ILE A 89 7.24 -7.15 11.05
C ILE A 89 8.52 -6.71 10.32
N VAL A 90 9.62 -6.49 11.04
CA VAL A 90 10.93 -6.12 10.45
C VAL A 90 11.39 -7.16 9.42
N LYS A 91 11.04 -8.43 9.61
CA LYS A 91 11.37 -9.52 8.68
C LYS A 91 10.54 -9.50 7.39
N ARG A 92 9.43 -8.76 7.39
CA ARG A 92 8.49 -8.64 6.25
C ARG A 92 8.69 -7.38 5.43
N VAL A 93 9.62 -6.51 5.82
CA VAL A 93 9.80 -5.21 5.15
C VAL A 93 10.01 -5.41 3.65
N GLU A 94 10.93 -6.28 3.23
CA GLU A 94 11.15 -6.53 1.80
C GLU A 94 9.90 -7.07 1.09
N GLU A 95 9.18 -8.02 1.72
CA GLU A 95 7.94 -8.57 1.18
C GLU A 95 6.87 -7.47 0.96
N LEU A 96 6.64 -6.64 1.97
CA LEU A 96 5.64 -5.56 1.95
C LEU A 96 6.01 -4.47 0.93
N PHE A 97 7.30 -4.12 0.84
CA PHE A 97 7.78 -3.17 -0.17
C PHE A 97 7.64 -3.72 -1.59
N ASN A 98 7.94 -4.99 -1.81
CA ASN A 98 7.73 -5.64 -3.11
C ASN A 98 6.26 -5.59 -3.52
N GLN A 99 5.33 -5.90 -2.61
CA GLN A 99 3.89 -5.79 -2.92
C GLN A 99 3.48 -4.38 -3.36
N ILE A 100 3.98 -3.34 -2.68
CA ILE A 100 3.71 -1.94 -3.04
C ILE A 100 4.29 -1.62 -4.42
N GLN A 101 5.53 -2.03 -4.69
CA GLN A 101 6.20 -1.83 -5.97
C GLN A 101 5.42 -2.51 -7.11
N GLU A 102 5.03 -3.77 -6.94
CA GLU A 102 4.26 -4.53 -7.93
C GLU A 102 2.94 -3.84 -8.30
N SER A 103 2.25 -3.27 -7.30
CA SER A 103 1.01 -2.54 -7.50
C SER A 103 1.20 -1.21 -8.22
N ILE A 104 2.31 -0.51 -7.97
CA ILE A 104 2.66 0.73 -8.67
C ILE A 104 2.94 0.42 -10.14
N GLU A 105 3.78 -0.58 -10.40
CA GLU A 105 4.12 -1.02 -11.76
C GLU A 105 2.88 -1.48 -12.53
N GLU A 106 2.00 -2.27 -11.92
CA GLU A 106 0.74 -2.71 -12.54
C GLU A 106 -0.19 -1.51 -12.81
N ALA A 107 -0.30 -0.55 -11.90
CA ALA A 107 -1.13 0.64 -12.16
C ALA A 107 -0.63 1.43 -13.39
N PHE A 108 0.69 1.61 -13.52
CA PHE A 108 1.30 2.27 -14.68
C PHE A 108 1.13 1.46 -15.97
N SER A 109 1.32 0.13 -15.93
CA SER A 109 1.13 -0.74 -17.09
C SER A 109 -0.33 -0.72 -17.59
N ARG A 110 -1.29 -0.47 -16.69
CA ARG A 110 -2.71 -0.26 -17.01
C ARG A 110 -3.02 1.12 -17.57
N GLY A 111 -2.04 2.02 -17.67
CA GLY A 111 -2.18 3.35 -18.28
C GLY A 111 -2.45 4.49 -17.30
N ILE A 112 -2.34 4.26 -15.98
CA ILE A 112 -2.42 5.35 -14.99
C ILE A 112 -1.23 6.30 -15.18
N LYS A 113 -1.49 7.59 -15.35
CA LYS A 113 -0.43 8.58 -15.59
C LYS A 113 0.16 9.18 -14.32
N ARG A 114 -0.62 9.15 -13.23
CA ARG A 114 -0.27 9.78 -11.95
C ARG A 114 -0.83 8.97 -10.80
N LEU A 115 0.03 8.66 -9.83
CA LEU A 115 -0.31 8.03 -8.57
C LEU A 115 -0.06 9.00 -7.42
N LYS A 116 -0.98 9.05 -6.46
CA LYS A 116 -0.77 9.70 -5.15
C LYS A 116 -0.77 8.60 -4.09
N ILE A 117 0.38 8.34 -3.48
CA ILE A 117 0.53 7.39 -2.39
C ILE A 117 0.48 8.18 -1.08
N VAL A 118 -0.37 7.72 -0.16
CA VAL A 118 -0.53 8.27 1.19
C VAL A 118 -0.47 7.14 2.19
N THR A 119 0.01 7.44 3.40
CA THR A 119 -0.26 6.62 4.59
C THR A 119 -1.18 7.41 5.50
N ASP A 120 -2.12 6.72 6.14
CA ASP A 120 -3.04 7.37 7.06
C ASP A 120 -2.35 7.70 8.38
N HIS A 121 -1.57 6.79 8.96
CA HIS A 121 -0.75 7.07 10.14
C HIS A 121 0.60 6.34 10.08
N GLY A 122 1.52 6.75 10.94
CA GLY A 122 2.70 5.96 11.28
C GLY A 122 2.46 5.09 12.52
N TRP A 123 3.53 4.56 13.07
CA TRP A 123 3.50 3.68 14.24
C TRP A 123 4.80 3.80 15.06
N LEU A 124 4.78 3.24 16.26
CA LEU A 124 5.94 2.98 17.09
C LEU A 124 6.28 1.51 17.03
N LEU A 125 7.58 1.22 17.05
CA LEU A 125 8.12 -0.12 17.18
C LEU A 125 9.26 -0.10 18.21
N LEU A 126 9.10 -0.82 19.31
CA LEU A 126 10.12 -0.97 20.34
C LEU A 126 10.26 -2.44 20.75
N PRO A 127 11.23 -3.19 20.18
CA PRO A 127 11.54 -4.54 20.62
C PRO A 127 11.83 -4.57 22.13
N GLY A 128 11.23 -5.52 22.85
CA GLY A 128 11.28 -5.57 24.32
C GLY A 128 10.11 -4.87 25.02
N GLY A 129 9.26 -4.16 24.27
CA GLY A 129 7.99 -3.63 24.72
C GLY A 129 7.99 -2.12 25.01
N LEU A 130 6.89 -1.47 24.63
CA LEU A 130 6.62 -0.07 24.92
C LEU A 130 6.42 0.16 26.43
N PRO A 131 6.90 1.29 26.98
CA PRO A 131 6.70 1.62 28.38
C PRO A 131 5.22 1.64 28.75
N LYS A 132 4.83 0.88 29.77
CA LYS A 132 3.44 0.90 30.25
C LYS A 132 3.19 2.17 31.07
N THR A 133 2.08 2.85 30.79
CA THR A 133 1.52 3.86 31.68
C THR A 133 0.14 3.42 32.17
N GLN A 134 -0.20 3.73 33.41
CA GLN A 134 -1.44 3.27 34.01
C GLN A 134 -2.60 4.22 33.68
N LEU A 135 -3.68 3.67 33.10
CA LEU A 135 -4.97 4.35 32.98
C LEU A 135 -6.06 3.38 33.43
N ASN A 136 -6.77 3.73 34.51
CA ASN A 136 -7.82 2.88 35.07
C ASN A 136 -9.02 2.79 34.13
N LEU A 137 -9.46 1.56 33.83
CA LEU A 137 -10.64 1.28 32.98
C LEU A 137 -11.91 1.95 33.51
N GLY A 138 -12.06 2.06 34.83
CA GLY A 138 -13.22 2.72 35.44
C GLY A 138 -13.38 4.19 35.05
N LEU A 139 -12.28 4.86 34.65
CA LEU A 139 -12.22 6.27 34.28
C LEU A 139 -12.45 6.51 32.78
N THR A 140 -12.55 5.46 31.97
CA THR A 140 -12.62 5.58 30.50
C THR A 140 -13.97 5.11 29.97
N GLU A 141 -14.54 5.84 29.01
CA GLU A 141 -15.63 5.33 28.16
C GLU A 141 -15.07 4.35 27.13
N THR A 142 -14.02 4.77 26.42
CA THR A 142 -13.30 3.96 25.44
C THR A 142 -11.80 4.05 25.71
N ARG A 143 -11.08 2.92 25.71
CA ARG A 143 -9.64 2.89 25.96
C ARG A 143 -8.90 2.05 24.93
N TRP A 144 -8.20 2.74 24.05
CA TRP A 144 -7.31 2.13 23.06
C TRP A 144 -5.88 2.08 23.61
N GLY A 145 -4.94 1.67 22.76
CA GLY A 145 -3.56 1.48 23.15
C GLY A 145 -2.86 2.74 23.66
N ARG A 146 -2.97 3.83 22.90
CA ARG A 146 -2.27 5.10 23.14
C ARG A 146 -3.19 6.31 23.32
N CYS A 147 -4.50 6.11 23.22
CA CYS A 147 -5.50 7.14 23.41
C CYS A 147 -6.76 6.59 24.10
N ALA A 148 -7.54 7.47 24.71
CA ALA A 148 -8.77 7.11 25.39
C ALA A 148 -9.78 8.27 25.40
N LEU A 149 -11.06 7.94 25.40
CA LEU A 149 -12.10 8.86 25.83
C LEU A 149 -12.32 8.68 27.33
N ILE A 150 -12.18 9.76 28.09
CA ILE A 150 -12.34 9.78 29.54
C ILE A 150 -13.81 10.04 29.88
N LYS A 151 -14.34 9.36 30.90
CA LYS A 151 -15.71 9.58 31.37
C LYS A 151 -15.90 11.01 31.86
N GLU A 152 -17.09 11.55 31.63
CA GLU A 152 -17.44 12.88 32.12
C GLU A 152 -17.24 12.97 33.64
N GLY A 153 -16.62 14.06 34.09
CA GLY A 153 -16.30 14.29 35.51
C GLY A 153 -15.09 13.51 36.06
N SER A 154 -14.53 12.54 35.32
CA SER A 154 -13.30 11.86 35.73
C SER A 154 -12.08 12.75 35.52
N LYS A 155 -11.14 12.74 36.49
CA LYS A 155 -9.91 13.52 36.43
C LYS A 155 -8.72 12.67 36.02
N THR A 156 -7.86 13.22 35.18
CA THR A 156 -6.59 12.62 34.78
C THR A 156 -5.61 13.74 34.40
N ASP A 157 -4.31 13.49 34.59
CA ASP A 157 -3.24 14.42 34.23
C ASP A 157 -2.72 14.21 32.79
N LEU A 158 -3.39 13.35 32.01
CA LEU A 158 -3.04 13.10 30.62
C LEU A 158 -3.27 14.34 29.76
N LEU A 159 -2.55 14.42 28.64
CA LEU A 159 -2.81 15.45 27.63
C LEU A 159 -4.13 15.16 26.92
N HIS A 160 -5.02 16.15 26.90
CA HIS A 160 -6.28 16.09 26.19
C HIS A 160 -6.24 17.00 24.95
N LEU A 161 -6.57 16.46 23.78
CA LEU A 161 -6.69 17.25 22.54
C LEU A 161 -8.03 16.98 21.86
N PRO A 162 -8.58 17.96 21.13
CA PRO A 162 -9.81 17.76 20.37
C PRO A 162 -9.68 16.63 19.34
N TRP A 163 -10.71 15.82 19.20
CA TRP A 163 -10.80 14.82 18.15
C TRP A 163 -10.98 15.48 16.79
N LYS A 164 -10.28 14.98 15.76
CA LYS A 164 -10.35 15.51 14.38
C LYS A 164 -11.78 15.76 13.87
N TRP A 165 -12.71 14.86 14.20
CA TRP A 165 -14.06 14.84 13.64
C TRP A 165 -15.13 15.39 14.59
N ASN A 166 -14.72 15.87 15.78
CA ASN A 166 -15.57 16.65 16.67
C ASN A 166 -14.70 17.44 17.66
N PRO A 167 -14.49 18.76 17.43
CA PRO A 167 -13.67 19.59 18.32
C PRO A 167 -14.19 19.72 19.76
N SER A 168 -15.44 19.35 20.02
CA SER A 168 -16.02 19.33 21.36
C SER A 168 -15.73 18.04 22.13
N VAL A 169 -15.20 17.00 21.47
CA VAL A 169 -14.82 15.74 22.10
C VAL A 169 -13.31 15.73 22.31
N PHE A 170 -12.87 15.64 23.56
CA PHE A 170 -11.46 15.65 23.93
C PHE A 170 -10.94 14.25 24.20
N ILE A 171 -9.87 13.88 23.51
CA ILE A 171 -9.22 12.57 23.60
C ILE A 171 -7.97 12.70 24.46
N ALA A 172 -7.83 11.82 25.45
CA ALA A 172 -6.64 11.71 26.27
C ALA A 172 -5.58 10.87 25.57
N TYR A 173 -4.30 11.27 25.66
CA TYR A 173 -3.17 10.59 25.02
C TYR A 173 -2.16 10.07 26.05
N ALA A 174 -1.64 8.88 25.80
CA ALA A 174 -0.53 8.33 26.59
C ALA A 174 0.74 9.19 26.38
N PRO A 175 1.51 9.48 27.45
CA PRO A 175 2.68 10.35 27.36
C PRO A 175 3.85 9.68 26.60
N GLY A 176 4.51 10.45 25.74
CA GLY A 176 5.68 10.01 24.99
C GLY A 176 5.40 8.77 24.13
N ILE A 177 6.22 7.74 24.28
CA ILE A 177 6.05 6.44 23.60
C ILE A 177 5.27 5.42 24.44
N SER A 178 4.62 5.85 25.53
CA SER A 178 3.99 4.93 26.48
C SER A 178 2.68 4.32 25.97
N PHE A 179 2.29 3.17 26.50
CA PHE A 179 1.09 2.43 26.14
C PHE A 179 0.23 2.12 27.37
N PHE A 180 -1.10 2.14 27.24
CA PHE A 180 -2.01 1.86 28.36
C PHE A 180 -2.16 0.36 28.68
N LYS A 181 -1.69 -0.53 27.78
CA LYS A 181 -1.61 -1.98 28.00
C LYS A 181 -0.14 -2.41 28.17
N ALA A 182 0.10 -3.61 28.69
CA ALA A 182 1.45 -4.15 28.82
C ALA A 182 1.85 -4.96 27.58
N ASN A 183 3.15 -5.22 27.41
CA ASN A 183 3.70 -6.21 26.47
C ASN A 183 3.28 -6.00 25.01
N GLN A 184 3.33 -4.76 24.52
CA GLN A 184 3.15 -4.43 23.10
C GLN A 184 4.42 -3.76 22.61
N GLU A 185 4.93 -4.21 21.48
CA GLU A 185 6.12 -3.65 20.83
C GLU A 185 5.73 -2.74 19.66
N TYR A 186 4.61 -3.07 18.98
CA TYR A 186 4.02 -2.27 17.91
C TYR A 186 2.79 -1.51 18.43
N ALA A 187 2.70 -0.21 18.15
CA ALA A 187 1.53 0.58 18.52
C ALA A 187 1.36 1.85 17.70
N HIS A 188 0.13 2.33 17.62
CA HIS A 188 -0.23 3.66 17.13
C HIS A 188 -1.43 4.21 17.95
N GLY A 189 -1.92 5.40 17.60
CA GLY A 189 -3.00 6.12 18.30
C GLY A 189 -2.54 7.26 19.20
N GLY A 190 -1.23 7.47 19.33
CA GLY A 190 -0.61 8.57 20.05
C GLY A 190 -0.40 9.81 19.18
N ILE A 191 0.49 10.70 19.62
CA ILE A 191 0.86 11.94 18.92
C ILE A 191 2.38 12.09 18.72
N SER A 192 3.12 10.96 18.75
CA SER A 192 4.57 11.04 18.52
C SER A 192 4.86 11.41 17.06
N ILE A 193 6.05 11.95 16.78
CA ILE A 193 6.45 12.29 15.41
C ILE A 193 6.43 11.09 14.47
N HIS A 194 6.80 9.89 14.96
CA HIS A 194 6.78 8.64 14.18
C HIS A 194 5.37 8.21 13.80
N GLU A 195 4.37 8.58 14.60
CA GLU A 195 2.97 8.31 14.30
C GLU A 195 2.35 9.42 13.43
N CYS A 196 2.75 10.68 13.67
CA CYS A 196 2.06 11.83 13.10
C CYS A 196 2.62 12.33 11.76
N LEU A 197 3.92 12.18 11.53
CA LEU A 197 4.57 12.66 10.31
C LEU A 197 4.51 11.56 9.26
N VAL A 198 3.61 11.73 8.27
CA VAL A 198 3.37 10.75 7.22
C VAL A 198 3.78 11.28 5.84
N PRO A 199 4.45 10.47 5.00
CA PRO A 199 4.81 10.90 3.66
C PRO A 199 3.59 10.97 2.74
N THR A 200 3.69 11.84 1.73
CA THR A 200 2.79 11.82 0.58
C THR A 200 3.65 11.85 -0.66
N LEU A 201 3.54 10.82 -1.48
CA LEU A 201 4.34 10.66 -2.68
C LEU A 201 3.44 10.88 -3.89
N ILE A 202 3.92 11.66 -4.84
CA ILE A 202 3.29 11.82 -6.15
C ILE A 202 4.26 11.22 -7.15
N ILE A 203 3.80 10.22 -7.88
CA ILE A 203 4.57 9.54 -8.92
C ILE A 203 3.85 9.81 -10.24
N GLU A 204 4.57 10.31 -11.23
CA GLU A 204 4.05 10.62 -12.56
C GLU A 204 4.89 9.86 -13.59
N SER A 205 4.22 9.25 -14.57
CA SER A 205 4.92 8.73 -15.74
C SER A 205 5.25 9.91 -16.65
N SER A 206 6.54 10.01 -17.00
CA SER A 206 7.06 11.01 -17.94
C SER A 206 6.79 10.67 -19.41
N ASP A 207 6.20 9.50 -19.69
CA ASP A 207 6.11 8.99 -21.04
C ASP A 207 4.92 9.61 -21.79
N ASN A 208 5.23 10.26 -22.91
CA ASN A 208 4.23 10.59 -23.92
C ASN A 208 3.57 9.29 -24.40
N PRO A 209 2.28 9.31 -24.76
CA PRO A 209 1.57 8.13 -25.24
C PRO A 209 2.04 7.76 -26.66
N SER A 210 3.26 7.23 -26.79
CA SER A 210 3.60 6.37 -27.92
C SER A 210 2.87 5.04 -27.75
N LEU A 211 2.56 4.36 -28.85
CA LEU A 211 2.01 3.00 -28.81
C LEU A 211 2.90 2.14 -27.90
N PRO A 212 2.36 1.51 -26.84
CA PRO A 212 3.17 0.72 -25.93
C PRO A 212 3.76 -0.47 -26.69
N VAL A 213 5.05 -0.71 -26.50
CA VAL A 213 5.71 -1.92 -27.01
C VAL A 213 5.20 -3.09 -26.17
N GLN A 214 4.68 -4.12 -26.82
CA GLN A 214 4.00 -5.25 -26.17
C GLN A 214 4.50 -6.58 -26.70
N ILE A 215 4.48 -7.60 -25.85
CA ILE A 215 4.75 -9.00 -26.20
C ILE A 215 3.55 -9.54 -26.98
N LYS A 216 3.72 -9.70 -28.29
CA LYS A 216 2.69 -10.19 -29.20
C LYS A 216 2.60 -11.71 -29.17
N ASN A 217 3.70 -12.39 -29.50
CA ASN A 217 3.78 -13.85 -29.57
C ASN A 217 4.90 -14.39 -28.69
N VAL A 218 4.65 -15.57 -28.12
CA VAL A 218 5.61 -16.36 -27.36
C VAL A 218 5.56 -17.77 -27.93
N ARG A 219 6.71 -18.33 -28.28
CA ARG A 219 6.83 -19.70 -28.79
C ARG A 219 7.96 -20.42 -28.10
N TRP A 220 7.67 -21.59 -27.54
CA TRP A 220 8.67 -22.49 -26.98
C TRP A 220 9.00 -23.63 -27.95
N VAL A 221 10.27 -24.01 -27.95
CA VAL A 221 10.77 -25.24 -28.58
C VAL A 221 11.84 -25.81 -27.63
N ASN A 222 11.46 -26.80 -26.82
CA ASN A 222 12.25 -27.23 -25.66
C ASN A 222 12.60 -26.00 -24.80
N LEU A 223 13.87 -25.83 -24.39
CA LEU A 223 14.34 -24.70 -23.59
C LEU A 223 14.67 -23.44 -24.40
N LYS A 224 14.20 -23.34 -25.65
CA LYS A 224 14.28 -22.12 -26.46
C LYS A 224 12.95 -21.39 -26.43
N CYS A 225 12.95 -20.17 -25.91
CA CYS A 225 11.82 -19.26 -25.97
C CYS A 225 12.06 -18.19 -27.05
N THR A 226 11.24 -18.18 -28.09
CA THR A 226 11.20 -17.11 -29.07
C THR A 226 10.08 -16.15 -28.71
N VAL A 227 10.42 -14.88 -28.53
CA VAL A 227 9.49 -13.81 -28.15
C VAL A 227 9.46 -12.76 -29.25
N GLN A 228 8.26 -12.35 -29.63
CA GLN A 228 8.02 -11.33 -30.66
C GLN A 228 7.22 -10.16 -30.08
N ALA A 229 7.74 -8.94 -30.23
CA ALA A 229 7.07 -7.69 -29.91
C ALA A 229 6.05 -7.29 -30.99
N ASN A 230 5.15 -6.37 -30.66
CA ASN A 230 4.13 -5.85 -31.57
C ASN A 230 4.68 -4.93 -32.68
N MET A 231 5.88 -4.39 -32.51
CA MET A 231 6.56 -3.50 -33.46
C MET A 231 8.08 -3.66 -33.37
N ASP A 232 8.78 -3.17 -34.39
CA ASP A 232 10.24 -3.14 -34.40
C ASP A 232 10.75 -2.06 -33.45
N VAL A 233 11.70 -2.44 -32.59
CA VAL A 233 12.20 -1.58 -31.51
C VAL A 233 13.70 -1.79 -31.34
N GLU A 234 14.42 -0.71 -31.07
CA GLU A 234 15.84 -0.75 -30.72
C GLU A 234 16.01 -0.47 -29.22
N GLY A 235 17.01 -1.11 -28.60
CA GLY A 235 17.33 -0.93 -27.18
C GLY A 235 16.48 -1.75 -26.20
N TYR A 236 15.38 -2.36 -26.66
CA TYR A 236 14.54 -3.20 -25.83
C TYR A 236 15.10 -4.61 -25.69
N SER A 237 14.87 -5.23 -24.53
CA SER A 237 15.32 -6.60 -24.25
C SER A 237 14.23 -7.45 -23.62
N ILE A 238 14.40 -8.77 -23.67
CA ILE A 238 13.53 -9.73 -23.01
C ILE A 238 14.29 -10.46 -21.92
N ASP A 239 13.66 -10.60 -20.76
CA ASP A 239 14.12 -11.49 -19.69
C ASP A 239 13.00 -12.46 -19.31
N ILE A 240 13.37 -13.60 -18.70
CA ILE A 240 12.42 -14.60 -18.21
C ILE A 240 12.75 -14.85 -16.75
N ARG A 241 11.83 -14.50 -15.85
CA ARG A 241 12.06 -14.46 -14.40
C ARG A 241 11.02 -15.31 -13.68
N THR A 242 11.41 -16.06 -12.65
CA THR A 242 10.43 -16.77 -11.80
C THR A 242 9.66 -15.79 -10.89
N LYS A 243 10.26 -14.64 -10.57
CA LYS A 243 9.59 -13.46 -10.02
C LYS A 243 9.87 -12.26 -10.91
N TYR A 244 8.86 -11.76 -11.62
CA TYR A 244 9.05 -10.76 -12.67
C TYR A 244 9.74 -9.46 -12.19
N ASN A 245 9.54 -9.08 -10.93
CA ASN A 245 10.08 -7.88 -10.29
C ASN A 245 11.47 -8.08 -9.65
N ASP A 246 12.01 -9.30 -9.63
CA ASP A 246 13.33 -9.59 -9.09
C ASP A 246 14.25 -10.10 -10.20
N GLU A 247 15.16 -9.24 -10.66
CA GLU A 247 16.10 -9.55 -11.74
C GLU A 247 17.02 -10.74 -11.40
N LYS A 248 17.27 -10.99 -10.11
CA LYS A 248 18.09 -12.12 -9.66
C LYS A 248 17.42 -13.47 -9.89
N THR A 249 16.12 -13.46 -10.20
CA THR A 249 15.35 -14.67 -10.52
C THR A 249 15.27 -14.96 -12.02
N SER A 250 16.08 -14.26 -12.83
CA SER A 250 16.26 -14.57 -14.26
C SER A 250 16.73 -16.01 -14.44
N VAL A 251 16.08 -16.73 -15.34
CA VAL A 251 16.45 -18.10 -15.76
C VAL A 251 17.10 -18.11 -17.15
N VAL A 252 17.39 -16.95 -17.73
CA VAL A 252 17.91 -16.84 -19.10
C VAL A 252 19.42 -17.06 -19.11
N LEU A 253 19.87 -18.05 -19.88
CA LEU A 253 21.29 -18.35 -20.11
C LEU A 253 21.89 -17.58 -21.29
N SER A 254 21.06 -17.11 -22.22
CA SER A 254 21.50 -16.30 -23.36
C SER A 254 22.18 -15.00 -22.89
N THR A 255 23.39 -14.73 -23.42
CA THR A 255 24.13 -13.48 -23.15
C THR A 255 23.51 -12.28 -23.86
N ASN A 256 22.93 -12.48 -25.06
CA ASN A 256 22.20 -11.45 -25.77
C ASN A 256 20.69 -11.61 -25.53
N LYS A 257 20.11 -10.62 -24.87
CA LYS A 257 18.69 -10.52 -24.54
C LYS A 257 17.94 -9.48 -25.37
N VAL A 258 18.66 -8.73 -26.21
CA VAL A 258 18.15 -7.58 -26.96
C VAL A 258 17.32 -8.05 -28.15
N LEU A 259 16.19 -7.39 -28.38
CA LEU A 259 15.37 -7.61 -29.58
C LEU A 259 16.15 -7.22 -30.83
N GLN A 260 16.13 -8.09 -31.84
CA GLN A 260 16.62 -7.78 -33.18
C GLN A 260 15.40 -7.52 -34.07
N GLY A 261 15.17 -6.25 -34.41
CA GLY A 261 13.89 -5.82 -34.99
C GLY A 261 12.78 -5.93 -33.96
N ASN A 262 11.92 -6.94 -34.09
CA ASN A 262 10.86 -7.23 -33.11
C ASN A 262 10.98 -8.60 -32.44
N THR A 263 12.05 -9.36 -32.68
CA THR A 263 12.13 -10.76 -32.22
C THR A 263 13.44 -11.04 -31.48
N VAL A 264 13.38 -11.90 -30.47
CA VAL A 264 14.55 -12.50 -29.81
C VAL A 264 14.29 -13.96 -29.51
N THR A 265 15.35 -14.77 -29.51
CA THR A 265 15.31 -16.16 -29.05
C THR A 265 16.26 -16.35 -27.88
N LEU A 266 15.74 -16.83 -26.77
CA LEU A 266 16.47 -17.02 -25.52
C LEU A 266 16.57 -18.49 -25.17
N MET A 267 17.76 -18.92 -24.76
CA MET A 267 17.97 -20.17 -24.05
C MET A 267 17.75 -19.94 -22.56
N VAL A 268 17.08 -20.87 -21.89
CA VAL A 268 16.88 -20.84 -20.44
C VAL A 268 17.52 -22.04 -19.75
N ASP A 269 17.71 -21.90 -18.45
CA ASP A 269 18.23 -22.92 -17.54
C ASP A 269 17.28 -24.13 -17.48
N ASP A 270 17.82 -25.34 -17.62
CA ASP A 270 17.08 -26.59 -17.57
C ASP A 270 16.60 -26.91 -16.15
N GLY A 271 17.27 -26.41 -15.11
CA GLY A 271 16.83 -26.51 -13.72
C GLY A 271 15.49 -25.83 -13.45
N ALA A 272 15.06 -24.94 -14.35
CA ALA A 272 13.78 -24.25 -14.28
C ALA A 272 12.69 -24.87 -15.18
N GLU A 273 12.96 -26.00 -15.85
CA GLU A 273 11.99 -26.66 -16.74
C GLU A 273 10.66 -26.98 -16.03
N SER A 274 9.55 -26.79 -16.73
CA SER A 274 8.18 -26.97 -16.22
C SER A 274 7.77 -26.04 -15.07
N GLN A 275 8.62 -25.10 -14.65
CA GLN A 275 8.26 -24.10 -13.65
C GLN A 275 7.47 -22.95 -14.28
N GLY A 276 6.57 -22.35 -13.49
CA GLY A 276 5.89 -21.11 -13.86
C GLY A 276 6.87 -19.93 -13.81
N ALA A 277 6.85 -19.09 -14.84
CA ALA A 277 7.69 -17.91 -14.95
C ALA A 277 6.94 -16.76 -15.63
N THR A 278 7.57 -15.59 -15.69
CA THR A 278 7.06 -14.43 -16.41
C THR A 278 8.11 -13.94 -17.38
N ILE A 279 7.69 -13.78 -18.64
CA ILE A 279 8.47 -13.10 -19.67
C ILE A 279 8.28 -11.61 -19.46
N VAL A 280 9.36 -10.85 -19.30
CA VAL A 280 9.35 -9.40 -19.14
C VAL A 280 10.04 -8.74 -20.33
N LEU A 281 9.37 -7.74 -20.90
CA LEU A 281 9.91 -6.85 -21.92
C LEU A 281 10.44 -5.60 -21.23
N LEU A 282 11.71 -5.28 -21.44
CA LEU A 282 12.42 -4.18 -20.79
C LEU A 282 12.79 -3.09 -21.80
N ASP A 283 12.69 -1.83 -21.41
CA ASP A 283 13.30 -0.71 -22.16
C ASP A 283 14.82 -0.60 -21.92
N ASP A 284 15.46 0.38 -22.53
CA ASP A 284 16.90 0.65 -22.42
C ASP A 284 17.35 1.06 -21.01
N SER A 285 16.41 1.53 -20.18
CA SER A 285 16.63 1.89 -18.78
C SER A 285 16.39 0.73 -17.81
N GLY A 286 15.95 -0.44 -18.32
CA GLY A 286 15.63 -1.62 -17.53
C GLY A 286 14.22 -1.61 -16.92
N ARG A 287 13.33 -0.71 -17.35
CA ARG A 287 11.93 -0.69 -16.89
C ARG A 287 11.11 -1.75 -17.62
N ILE A 288 10.21 -2.41 -16.90
CA ILE A 288 9.28 -3.40 -17.48
C ILE A 288 8.17 -2.67 -18.24
N MET A 289 8.13 -2.88 -19.55
CA MET A 289 7.19 -2.26 -20.49
C MET A 289 5.98 -3.15 -20.78
N ASP A 290 6.18 -4.47 -20.79
CA ASP A 290 5.11 -5.46 -20.86
C ASP A 290 5.57 -6.78 -20.22
N ARG A 291 4.61 -7.64 -19.84
CA ARG A 291 4.90 -8.94 -19.26
C ARG A 291 3.85 -9.99 -19.58
N LYS A 292 4.27 -11.25 -19.73
CA LYS A 292 3.35 -12.39 -19.92
C LYS A 292 3.74 -13.59 -19.06
N PRO A 293 2.78 -14.19 -18.33
CA PRO A 293 3.03 -15.46 -17.65
C PRO A 293 3.28 -16.56 -18.68
N THR A 294 4.17 -17.49 -18.35
CA THR A 294 4.52 -18.66 -19.17
C THR A 294 4.87 -19.85 -18.28
N THR A 295 4.85 -21.05 -18.84
CA THR A 295 5.53 -22.21 -18.26
C THR A 295 6.83 -22.44 -19.05
N ILE A 296 7.93 -22.71 -18.37
CA ILE A 296 9.22 -22.92 -19.02
C ILE A 296 9.21 -24.25 -19.77
N GLY A 297 9.56 -24.22 -21.07
CA GLY A 297 9.60 -25.40 -21.94
C GLY A 297 8.26 -25.81 -22.56
N GLY A 298 7.16 -25.10 -22.26
CA GLY A 298 5.79 -25.40 -22.71
C GLY A 298 5.29 -24.48 -23.82
#